data_AF-A0AAD7ZRP9-F1
#
_entry.id   AF-A0AAD7ZRP9-F1
#
_cell.length_a   1.000
_cell.length_b   1.000
_cell.length_c   1.000
_cell.angle_alpha   90.00
_cell.angle_beta   90.00
_cell.angle_gamma   90.00
#
_symmetry.space_group_name_H-M   'P 1'
#
loop_
_entity.id
_entity.type
_entity.pdbx_description
1 polymer ?
#
loop_
_entity_poly.entity_id
_entity_poly.type
_entity_poly.pdbx_seq_one_letter_code
_entity_poly.pdbx_strand_id
1 'polypeptide(L)'
;MSERERKISRNIYGAVQEQDIWRIITNQELKDLYRNFDLVRDIRRERLEVVEHVLRMEKERGVRTILEGKPEGRRNVGREILQWLDEEDLRQLKVKRWRQKASNREEWTVVMKEAEVLIGS
;
A
#
# COMPACT_ATOMS: atom_id res chain seq x y z
N MET A 1 -13.43 -5.82 12.86
CA MET A 1 -12.02 -6.15 13.18
C MET A 1 -11.91 -7.51 13.86
N SER A 2 -11.42 -8.50 13.12
CA SER A 2 -11.00 -9.83 13.58
C SER A 2 -9.75 -9.76 14.48
N GLU A 3 -9.39 -10.86 15.15
CA GLU A 3 -8.18 -10.90 16.00
C GLU A 3 -6.88 -10.65 15.21
N ARG A 4 -6.78 -11.19 13.99
CA ARG A 4 -5.62 -11.00 13.11
C ARG A 4 -5.48 -9.54 12.69
N GLU A 5 -6.57 -8.90 12.30
CA GLU A 5 -6.58 -7.47 11.94
C GLU A 5 -6.14 -6.60 13.12
N ARG A 6 -6.64 -6.87 14.33
CA ARG A 6 -6.23 -6.12 15.53
C ARG A 6 -4.75 -6.25 15.83
N LYS A 7 -4.16 -7.43 15.61
CA LYS A 7 -2.72 -7.65 15.80
C LYS A 7 -1.88 -6.84 14.81
N ILE A 8 -2.27 -6.87 13.53
CA ILE A 8 -1.60 -6.11 12.47
C ILE A 8 -1.72 -4.60 12.72
N SER A 9 -2.92 -4.10 13.02
CA SER A 9 -3.14 -2.67 13.26
C SER A 9 -2.33 -2.15 14.44
N ARG A 10 -2.17 -2.92 15.53
CA ARG A 10 -1.28 -2.51 16.64
C ARG A 10 0.19 -2.44 16.25
N ASN A 11 0.63 -3.28 15.32
CA ASN A 11 2.00 -3.21 14.82
C ASN A 11 2.21 -1.96 13.94
N ILE A 12 1.17 -1.53 13.21
CA ILE A 12 1.22 -0.35 12.35
C ILE A 12 1.16 0.94 13.18
N TYR A 13 0.18 1.06 14.08
CA TYR A 13 0.00 2.28 14.88
C TYR A 13 0.96 2.39 16.07
N GLY A 14 1.54 1.27 16.51
CA GLY A 14 2.46 1.25 17.64
C GLY A 14 1.78 1.47 18.99
N ALA A 15 2.56 1.90 19.97
CA ALA A 15 2.06 2.31 21.29
C ALA A 15 1.66 3.79 21.27
N VAL A 16 0.71 4.17 22.12
CA VAL A 16 0.30 5.56 22.30
C VAL A 16 0.96 6.11 23.56
N GLN A 17 1.47 7.33 23.47
CA GLN A 17 2.00 8.06 24.63
C GLN A 17 0.86 8.82 25.30
N GLU A 18 0.60 8.50 26.57
CA GLU A 18 -0.35 9.23 27.41
C GLU A 18 0.39 9.62 28.69
N GLN A 19 0.44 10.92 28.99
CA GLN A 19 1.11 11.46 30.19
C GLN A 19 2.54 10.91 30.38
N ASP A 20 3.35 10.91 29.32
CA ASP A 20 4.72 10.38 29.28
C ASP A 20 4.88 8.87 29.52
N ILE A 21 3.78 8.12 29.54
CA ILE A 21 3.79 6.66 29.63
C ILE A 21 3.34 6.07 28.30
N TRP A 22 4.17 5.17 27.75
CA TRP A 22 3.81 4.39 26.58
C TRP A 22 2.88 3.26 26.98
N ARG A 23 1.68 3.23 26.38
CA ARG A 23 0.72 2.15 26.59
C ARG A 23 0.26 1.50 25.29
N ILE A 24 -0.12 0.24 25.40
CA ILE A 24 -0.72 -0.50 24.29
C ILE A 24 -2.10 0.07 24.01
N ILE A 25 -2.40 0.28 22.71
CA ILE A 25 -3.70 0.77 22.25
C ILE A 25 -4.82 -0.23 22.59
N THR A 26 -5.89 0.26 23.22
CA THR A 26 -7.06 -0.55 23.60
C THR A 26 -7.84 -1.00 22.37
N ASN A 27 -8.72 -2.00 22.52
CA ASN A 27 -9.54 -2.46 21.39
C ASN A 27 -10.52 -1.39 20.88
N GLN A 28 -10.96 -0.48 21.75
CA GLN A 28 -11.89 0.58 21.39
C GLN A 28 -11.17 1.67 20.59
N GLU A 29 -10.05 2.18 21.12
CA GLU A 29 -9.20 3.15 20.41
C GLU A 29 -8.70 2.60 19.08
N LEU A 30 -8.34 1.31 19.03
CA LEU A 30 -7.91 0.68 17.79
C LEU A 30 -9.03 0.63 16.75
N LYS A 31 -10.28 0.40 17.18
CA LYS A 31 -11.44 0.45 16.29
C LYS A 31 -11.72 1.87 15.84
N ASP A 32 -11.57 2.86 16.72
CA ASP A 32 -11.81 4.27 16.40
C ASP A 32 -10.75 4.80 15.43
N LEU A 33 -9.47 4.45 15.65
CA LEU A 33 -8.38 4.69 14.71
C LEU A 33 -8.64 4.01 13.37
N TYR A 34 -9.03 2.73 13.38
CA TYR A 34 -9.35 1.97 12.17
C TYR A 34 -10.62 2.48 11.45
N ARG A 35 -11.52 3.16 12.14
CA ARG A 35 -12.75 3.72 11.56
C ARG A 35 -12.50 5.11 10.97
N ASN A 36 -11.66 5.90 11.63
CA ASN A 36 -11.26 7.23 11.16
C ASN A 36 -10.22 7.16 10.04
N PHE A 37 -9.37 6.14 10.06
CA PHE A 37 -8.36 5.85 9.05
C PHE A 37 -8.88 4.70 8.19
N ASP A 38 -9.23 4.96 6.94
CA ASP A 38 -9.49 3.86 6.01
C ASP A 38 -8.14 3.22 5.66
N LEU A 39 -7.67 2.33 6.54
CA LEU A 39 -6.37 1.69 6.45
C LEU A 39 -6.19 0.97 5.12
N VAL A 40 -7.27 0.39 4.59
CA VAL A 40 -7.22 -0.29 3.31
C VAL A 40 -7.00 0.72 2.20
N ARG A 41 -7.72 1.85 2.21
CA ARG A 41 -7.50 2.95 1.27
C ARG A 41 -6.08 3.49 1.32
N ASP A 42 -5.60 3.77 2.52
CA ASP A 42 -4.30 4.44 2.67
C ASP A 42 -3.17 3.47 2.28
N ILE A 43 -3.28 2.18 2.60
CA ILE A 43 -2.35 1.15 2.11
C ILE A 43 -2.38 1.05 0.57
N ARG A 44 -3.57 1.10 -0.06
CA ARG A 44 -3.67 1.07 -1.53
C ARG A 44 -3.02 2.30 -2.17
N ARG A 45 -3.25 3.49 -1.59
CA ARG A 45 -2.65 4.74 -2.04
C ARG A 45 -1.12 4.68 -1.97
N GLU A 46 -0.58 4.31 -0.82
CA GLU A 46 0.87 4.14 -0.59
C GLU A 46 1.48 3.15 -1.60
N ARG A 47 0.81 2.04 -1.89
CA ARG A 47 1.25 1.08 -2.91
C ARG A 47 1.33 1.70 -4.30
N LEU A 48 0.33 2.49 -4.69
CA LEU A 48 0.33 3.18 -5.99
C LEU A 48 1.46 4.22 -6.08
N GLU A 49 1.72 4.96 -5.00
CA GLU A 49 2.85 5.90 -4.92
C GLU A 49 4.20 5.20 -5.01
N VAL A 50 4.36 4.05 -4.35
CA VAL A 50 5.58 3.23 -4.47
C VAL A 50 5.75 2.75 -5.92
N VAL A 51 4.68 2.32 -6.59
CA VAL A 51 4.73 1.90 -8.00
C VAL A 51 5.20 3.04 -8.90
N GLU A 52 4.65 4.24 -8.72
CA GLU A 52 5.09 5.45 -9.42
C GLU A 52 6.56 5.75 -9.16
N HIS A 53 6.97 5.74 -7.89
CA HIS A 53 8.34 6.02 -7.48
C HIS A 53 9.31 5.05 -8.15
N VAL A 54 9.06 3.74 -8.05
CA VAL A 54 9.92 2.71 -8.66
C VAL A 54 9.95 2.85 -10.18
N LEU A 55 8.82 3.18 -10.84
CA LEU A 55 8.77 3.44 -12.28
C LEU A 55 9.47 4.73 -12.74
N ARG A 56 9.92 5.58 -11.82
CA ARG A 56 10.76 6.74 -12.15
C ARG A 56 12.22 6.56 -11.77
N MET A 57 12.54 5.52 -11.01
CA MET A 57 13.93 5.15 -10.76
C MET A 57 14.61 4.70 -12.05
N GLU A 58 15.93 4.89 -12.09
CA GLU A 58 16.83 4.35 -13.12
C GLU A 58 16.64 2.84 -13.31
N LYS A 59 16.78 2.37 -14.56
CA LYS A 59 16.49 0.96 -14.93
C LYS A 59 17.45 -0.03 -14.31
N GLU A 60 18.66 0.43 -14.03
CA GLU A 60 19.77 -0.32 -13.43
C GLU A 60 19.52 -0.60 -11.94
N ARG A 61 18.57 0.10 -11.31
CA ARG A 61 18.20 -0.15 -9.91
C ARG A 61 17.51 -1.50 -9.80
N GLY A 62 18.02 -2.37 -8.91
CA GLY A 62 17.46 -3.70 -8.72
C GLY A 62 15.95 -3.74 -8.46
N VAL A 63 15.40 -2.75 -7.74
CA VAL A 63 13.93 -2.64 -7.51
C VAL A 63 13.16 -2.41 -8.81
N ARG A 64 13.69 -1.56 -9.70
CA ARG A 64 13.13 -1.30 -11.03
C ARG A 64 13.24 -2.53 -11.93
N THR A 65 14.38 -3.22 -11.90
CA THR A 65 14.60 -4.47 -12.62
C THR A 65 13.64 -5.56 -12.14
N ILE A 66 13.39 -5.67 -10.83
CA ILE A 66 12.44 -6.64 -10.26
C ILE A 66 11.00 -6.34 -10.70
N LEU A 67 10.60 -5.07 -10.67
CA LEU A 67 9.27 -4.64 -11.12
C LEU A 67 9.04 -4.94 -12.61
N GLU A 68 10.02 -4.66 -13.47
CA GLU A 68 9.89 -4.88 -14.91
C GLU A 68 10.06 -6.36 -15.28
N GLY A 69 10.96 -7.06 -14.61
CA GLY A 69 11.40 -8.41 -14.93
C GLY A 69 10.45 -9.52 -14.50
N LYS A 70 9.28 -9.19 -13.93
CA LYS A 70 8.23 -10.13 -13.46
C LYS A 70 8.84 -11.46 -12.96
N PRO A 71 9.42 -11.51 -11.75
CA PRO A 71 10.22 -12.66 -11.33
C PRO A 71 9.41 -13.96 -11.41
N GLU A 72 9.67 -14.77 -12.45
CA GLU A 72 9.05 -16.07 -12.67
C GLU A 72 9.80 -17.13 -11.86
N GLY A 73 9.06 -17.97 -11.12
CA GLY A 73 9.64 -19.06 -10.33
C GLY A 73 8.82 -19.43 -9.09
N ARG A 74 9.09 -20.61 -8.53
CA ARG A 74 8.54 -20.99 -7.21
C ARG A 74 9.23 -20.16 -6.13
N ARG A 75 8.44 -19.38 -5.41
CA ARG A 75 8.89 -18.62 -4.25
C ARG A 75 9.40 -19.56 -3.16
N ASN A 76 10.54 -19.24 -2.54
CA ASN A 76 11.02 -19.97 -1.38
C ASN A 76 10.00 -19.91 -0.22
N VAL A 77 9.85 -21.03 0.49
CA VAL A 77 9.02 -21.14 1.70
C VAL A 77 9.58 -20.17 2.75
N GLY A 78 8.72 -19.37 3.38
CA GLY A 78 9.11 -18.40 4.42
C GLY A 78 9.45 -16.98 3.96
N ARG A 79 9.62 -16.71 2.66
CA ARG A 79 9.66 -15.32 2.17
C ARG A 79 8.32 -14.65 2.49
N GLU A 80 8.25 -13.33 2.65
CA GLU A 80 6.95 -12.63 2.67
C GLU A 80 6.40 -12.52 1.24
N ILE A 81 5.07 -12.40 1.09
CA ILE A 81 4.44 -12.30 -0.23
C ILE A 81 4.86 -10.95 -0.83
N LEU A 82 5.38 -10.94 -2.07
CA LEU A 82 5.69 -9.72 -2.84
C LEU A 82 4.40 -9.02 -3.33
N GLN A 83 3.39 -8.93 -2.46
CA GLN A 83 2.07 -8.40 -2.79
C GLN A 83 2.07 -6.87 -2.95
N TRP A 84 3.16 -6.21 -2.57
CA TRP A 84 3.33 -4.75 -2.70
C TRP A 84 3.40 -4.28 -4.15
N LEU A 85 3.65 -5.20 -5.09
CA LEU A 85 3.71 -4.96 -6.53
C LEU A 85 2.56 -5.63 -7.30
N ASP A 86 1.57 -6.16 -6.58
CA ASP A 86 0.44 -6.78 -7.26
C ASP A 86 -0.35 -5.71 -7.99
N GLU A 87 -0.43 -5.83 -9.32
CA GLU A 87 -1.18 -4.91 -10.19
C GLU A 87 -2.69 -4.94 -9.90
N GLU A 88 -3.14 -5.69 -8.89
CA GLU A 88 -4.54 -5.86 -8.50
C GLU A 88 -5.22 -4.55 -8.14
N ASP A 89 -4.54 -3.65 -7.42
CA ASP A 89 -5.09 -2.32 -7.10
C ASP A 89 -5.35 -1.53 -8.41
N LEU A 90 -4.45 -1.62 -9.39
CA LEU A 90 -4.61 -1.00 -10.71
C LEU A 90 -5.67 -1.69 -11.58
N ARG A 91 -5.84 -3.01 -11.43
CA ARG A 91 -6.92 -3.77 -12.08
C ARG A 91 -8.28 -3.37 -11.55
N GLN A 92 -8.42 -3.17 -10.24
CA GLN A 92 -9.65 -2.68 -9.61
C GLN A 92 -9.99 -1.27 -10.12
N LEU A 93 -8.98 -0.42 -10.31
CA LEU A 93 -9.14 0.92 -10.90
C LEU A 93 -9.33 0.91 -12.43
N LYS A 94 -9.25 -0.26 -13.08
CA LYS A 94 -9.36 -0.43 -14.55
C LYS A 94 -8.39 0.46 -15.35
N VAL A 95 -7.23 0.79 -14.78
CA VAL A 95 -6.26 1.71 -15.39
C VAL A 95 -5.50 0.98 -16.50
N LYS A 96 -5.80 1.33 -17.75
CA LYS A 96 -5.05 0.83 -18.90
C LYS A 96 -3.73 1.59 -19.07
N ARG A 97 -2.71 0.89 -19.61
CA ARG A 97 -1.37 1.45 -19.91
C ARG A 97 -0.74 2.15 -18.70
N TRP A 98 -1.04 1.67 -17.49
CA TRP A 98 -0.67 2.30 -16.23
C TRP A 98 0.86 2.54 -16.09
N ARG A 99 1.70 1.67 -16.69
CA ARG A 99 3.17 1.85 -16.70
C ARG A 99 3.61 3.14 -17.39
N GLN A 100 2.95 3.49 -18.49
CA GLN A 100 3.21 4.72 -19.24
C GLN A 100 2.66 5.92 -18.46
N LYS A 101 1.43 5.79 -17.94
CA LYS A 101 0.81 6.83 -17.09
C LYS A 101 1.64 7.14 -15.84
N ALA A 102 2.15 6.14 -15.15
CA ALA A 102 2.98 6.32 -13.94
C ALA A 102 4.30 7.06 -14.22
N SER A 103 4.85 6.90 -15.43
CA SER A 103 6.03 7.63 -15.85
C SER A 103 5.75 9.14 -16.02
N ASN A 104 4.50 9.51 -16.35
CA ASN A 104 4.05 10.90 -16.46
C ASN A 104 3.35 11.36 -15.16
N ARG A 105 3.91 12.38 -14.50
CA ARG A 105 3.36 12.89 -13.23
C ARG A 105 1.94 13.41 -13.32
N GLU A 106 1.58 14.05 -14.42
CA GLU A 106 0.25 14.61 -14.61
C GLU A 106 -0.80 13.51 -14.82
N GLU A 107 -0.49 12.55 -15.69
CA GLU A 107 -1.37 11.40 -15.94
C GLU A 107 -1.54 10.54 -14.69
N TRP A 108 -0.47 10.35 -13.91
CA TRP A 108 -0.55 9.59 -12.67
C TRP A 108 -1.36 10.30 -11.58
N THR A 109 -1.29 11.63 -11.52
CA THR A 109 -2.11 12.42 -10.59
C THR A 109 -3.60 12.21 -10.85
N VAL A 110 -4.01 12.03 -12.11
CA VAL A 110 -5.40 11.70 -12.46
C VAL A 110 -5.77 10.31 -11.93
N VAL A 111 -4.89 9.31 -12.10
CA VAL A 111 -5.11 7.96 -11.59
C VAL A 111 -5.24 7.95 -10.05
N MET A 112 -4.42 8.72 -9.35
CA MET A 112 -4.48 8.84 -7.89
C MET A 112 -5.81 9.47 -7.42
N LYS A 113 -6.31 10.49 -8.13
CA LYS A 113 -7.63 11.08 -7.86
C LYS A 113 -8.77 10.10 -8.13
N GLU A 114 -8.71 9.36 -9.23
CA GLU A 114 -9.68 8.29 -9.52
C GLU A 114 -9.67 7.21 -8.44
N ALA A 115 -8.49 6.87 -7.91
CA ALA A 115 -8.34 5.94 -6.81
C ALA A 115 -8.98 6.46 -5.52
N GLU A 116 -8.76 7.72 -5.17
CA GLU A 116 -9.38 8.33 -3.98
C GLU A 116 -10.91 8.31 -4.05
N VAL A 117 -11.49 8.55 -5.22
CA VAL A 117 -12.95 8.55 -5.43
C VAL A 117 -13.54 7.14 -5.36
N LEU A 118 -12.95 6.18 -6.08
CA LEU A 118 -13.44 4.80 -6.13
C LEU A 118 -13.26 4.05 -4.81
N ILE A 119 -12.29 4.45 -3.99
CA ILE A 119 -12.03 3.81 -2.70
C ILE A 119 -12.88 4.45 -1.59
N GLY A 120 -13.41 5.67 -1.78
CA GLY A 120 -14.32 6.33 -0.83
C GLY A 120 -15.82 5.98 -0.98
N SER A 121 -16.18 4.98 -1.80
CA SER A 121 -17.56 4.54 -2.09
C SER A 121 -17.85 3.19 -1.45
#